data_AF-A0A9Q8Y9W2-F1
#
_entry.id   AF-A0A9Q8Y9W2-F1
#
_cell.length_a   1.000
_cell.length_b   1.000
_cell.length_c   1.000
_cell.angle_alpha   90.00
_cell.angle_beta   90.00
_cell.angle_gamma   90.00
#
_symmetry.space_group_name_H-M   'P 1'
#
loop_
_entity.id
_entity.type
_entity.pdbx_description
1 polymer ?
#
loop_
_entity_poly.entity_id
_entity_poly.type
_entity_poly.pdbx_seq_one_letter_code
_entity_poly.pdbx_strand_id
1 'polypeptide(L)'
;MSNEARLLPGSLSEMDALTCDDPITALIARLSVSTVHESLVKFVNSEIQRPGANIDHMLIGIAAYTMQMHASFAATFVDADRADDVVAQFQAVFDRTYREHFVDSAKELAA
;
A
#
# COMPACT_ATOMS: atom_id res chain seq x y z
N MET A 1 13.55 -15.61 17.21
CA MET A 1 12.37 -14.79 16.87
C MET A 1 11.76 -15.43 15.64
N SER A 2 10.51 -15.92 15.72
CA SER A 2 9.84 -16.44 14.54
C SER A 2 9.73 -15.32 13.51
N ASN A 3 10.06 -15.63 12.26
CA ASN A 3 10.06 -14.72 11.11
C ASN A 3 8.62 -14.50 10.59
N GLU A 4 7.63 -14.55 11.48
CA GLU A 4 6.23 -14.37 11.09
C GLU A 4 5.97 -12.86 11.00
N ALA A 5 5.73 -12.38 9.78
CA ALA A 5 5.25 -11.03 9.56
C ALA A 5 3.97 -10.84 10.39
N ARG A 6 3.97 -9.88 11.32
CA ARG A 6 2.76 -9.54 12.08
C ARG A 6 1.71 -9.04 11.09
N LEU A 7 0.67 -9.85 10.88
CA LEU A 7 -0.50 -9.44 10.11
C LEU A 7 -1.24 -8.33 10.85
N LEU A 8 -1.69 -7.32 10.11
CA LEU A 8 -2.57 -6.29 10.66
C LEU A 8 -3.96 -6.90 10.92
N PRO A 9 -4.75 -6.33 11.84
CA PRO A 9 -6.13 -6.74 12.04
C PRO A 9 -6.91 -6.76 10.71
N GLY A 10 -7.62 -7.85 10.45
CA GLY A 10 -8.39 -8.05 9.20
C GLY A 10 -7.56 -8.47 7.97
N SER A 11 -6.24 -8.59 8.07
CA SER A 11 -5.42 -9.14 6.99
C SER A 11 -5.64 -10.64 6.80
N LEU A 12 -5.70 -11.08 5.54
CA LEU A 12 -5.66 -12.50 5.17
C LEU A 12 -4.23 -13.06 5.31
N SER A 13 -4.12 -14.39 5.41
CA SER A 13 -2.84 -15.06 5.22
C SER A 13 -2.38 -14.91 3.76
N GLU A 14 -1.08 -15.03 3.49
CA GLU A 14 -0.55 -14.90 2.12
C GLU A 14 -1.20 -15.89 1.15
N MET A 15 -1.36 -17.15 1.56
CA MET A 15 -1.98 -18.19 0.73
C MET A 15 -3.46 -17.87 0.45
N ASP A 16 -4.20 -17.42 1.47
CA ASP A 16 -5.61 -17.07 1.32
C ASP A 16 -5.78 -15.82 0.44
N ALA A 17 -4.89 -14.82 0.58
CA ALA A 17 -4.92 -13.62 -0.23
C ALA A 17 -4.57 -13.90 -1.71
N LEU A 18 -3.66 -14.85 -1.98
CA LEU A 18 -3.29 -15.24 -3.35
C LEU A 18 -4.37 -16.07 -4.06
N THR A 19 -5.24 -16.74 -3.30
CA THR A 19 -6.25 -17.67 -3.83
C THR A 19 -7.69 -17.18 -3.67
N CYS A 20 -7.89 -15.96 -3.16
CA CYS A 20 -9.23 -15.40 -2.98
C CYS A 20 -9.90 -15.04 -4.31
N ASP A 21 -11.24 -15.04 -4.30
CA ASP A 21 -12.05 -14.69 -5.47
C ASP A 21 -12.07 -13.18 -5.80
N ASP A 22 -11.51 -12.32 -4.94
CA ASP A 22 -11.37 -10.88 -5.23
C ASP A 22 -10.08 -10.61 -6.04
N PRO A 23 -10.20 -10.22 -7.34
CA PRO A 23 -9.04 -10.00 -8.19
C PRO A 23 -8.15 -8.83 -7.72
N ILE A 24 -8.70 -7.86 -6.98
CA ILE A 24 -7.95 -6.73 -6.43
C ILE A 24 -7.07 -7.21 -5.29
N THR A 25 -7.65 -7.92 -4.31
CA THR A 25 -6.90 -8.53 -3.20
C THR A 25 -5.84 -9.51 -3.70
N ALA A 26 -6.18 -10.35 -4.68
CA ALA A 26 -5.22 -11.27 -5.28
C ALA A 26 -4.07 -10.55 -6.00
N LEU A 27 -4.34 -9.41 -6.66
CA LEU A 27 -3.28 -8.58 -7.26
C LEU A 27 -2.38 -7.96 -6.20
N ILE A 28 -2.94 -7.41 -5.11
CA ILE A 28 -2.18 -6.87 -3.99
C ILE A 28 -1.26 -7.93 -3.39
N ALA A 29 -1.78 -9.15 -3.19
CA ALA A 29 -1.00 -10.27 -2.67
C ALA A 29 0.16 -10.66 -3.60
N ARG A 30 -0.07 -10.70 -4.93
CA ARG A 30 1.01 -10.93 -5.90
C ARG A 30 2.05 -9.82 -5.89
N LEU A 31 1.63 -8.56 -5.70
CA LEU A 31 2.54 -7.43 -5.58
C LEU A 31 3.39 -7.54 -4.31
N SER A 32 2.82 -7.91 -3.16
CA SER A 32 3.54 -7.99 -1.89
C SER A 32 4.63 -9.06 -1.85
N VAL A 33 4.49 -10.13 -2.64
CA VAL A 33 5.53 -11.17 -2.78
C VAL A 33 6.43 -10.96 -4.00
N SER A 34 6.28 -9.84 -4.72
CA SER A 34 7.08 -9.55 -5.90
C SER A 34 8.46 -8.99 -5.54
N THR A 35 9.42 -9.18 -6.44
CA THR A 35 10.77 -8.58 -6.33
C THR A 35 10.75 -7.05 -6.32
N VAL A 36 9.71 -6.44 -6.91
CA VAL A 36 9.49 -4.99 -6.87
C VAL A 36 9.18 -4.53 -5.46
N HIS A 37 8.28 -5.24 -4.76
CA HIS A 37 7.96 -4.94 -3.36
C HIS A 37 9.18 -5.11 -2.46
N GLU A 38 9.90 -6.22 -2.59
CA GLU A 38 11.13 -6.45 -1.80
C GLU A 38 12.16 -5.32 -2.01
N SER A 39 12.33 -4.87 -3.26
CA SER A 39 13.28 -3.80 -3.59
C SER A 39 12.85 -2.46 -3.01
N LEU A 40 11.55 -2.14 -3.06
CA LEU A 40 10.99 -0.94 -2.45
C LEU A 40 11.15 -0.95 -0.93
N VAL A 41 10.88 -2.07 -0.27
CA VAL A 41 11.07 -2.22 1.18
C VAL A 41 12.54 -2.02 1.56
N LYS A 42 13.47 -2.61 0.81
CA LYS A 42 14.92 -2.41 1.03
C LYS A 42 15.31 -0.94 0.89
N PHE A 43 14.81 -0.27 -0.14
CA PHE A 43 15.06 1.16 -0.37
C PHE A 43 14.53 2.02 0.79
N VAL A 44 13.26 1.86 1.17
CA VAL A 44 12.65 2.64 2.26
C VAL A 44 13.40 2.41 3.57
N ASN A 45 13.74 1.16 3.90
CA ASN A 45 14.53 0.86 5.09
C ASN A 45 15.91 1.53 5.07
N SER A 46 16.55 1.62 3.90
CA SER A 46 17.82 2.34 3.78
C SER A 46 17.67 3.85 3.96
N GLU A 47 16.58 4.44 3.46
CA GLU A 47 16.31 5.88 3.61
C GLU A 47 16.03 6.27 5.07
N ILE A 48 15.36 5.40 5.85
CA ILE A 48 15.13 5.63 7.29
C ILE A 48 16.46 5.74 8.05
N GLN A 49 17.50 5.03 7.60
CA GLN A 49 18.82 5.03 8.24
C GLN A 49 19.73 6.16 7.75
N ARG A 50 19.28 6.99 6.79
CA ARG A 50 20.08 8.08 6.22
C ARG A 50 20.27 9.20 7.25
N PRO A 51 21.47 9.81 7.36
CA PRO A 51 21.66 10.99 8.20
C PRO A 51 20.71 12.12 7.80
N GLY A 52 19.94 12.63 8.76
CA GLY A 52 18.93 13.66 8.53
C GLY A 52 17.60 13.14 7.96
N ALA A 53 17.34 11.83 8.00
CA ALA A 53 16.04 11.27 7.70
C ALA A 53 14.95 11.90 8.59
N ASN A 54 13.83 12.27 7.97
CA ASN A 54 12.67 12.81 8.65
C ASN A 54 11.45 11.97 8.26
N ILE A 55 10.79 11.38 9.26
CA ILE A 55 9.70 10.43 9.07
C ILE A 55 8.52 11.08 8.33
N ASP A 56 8.18 12.32 8.64
CA ASP A 56 7.06 13.03 7.99
C ASP A 56 7.32 13.25 6.49
N HIS A 57 8.55 13.65 6.14
CA HIS A 57 8.95 13.77 4.74
C HIS A 57 8.89 12.42 4.01
N MET A 58 9.29 11.34 4.68
CA MET A 58 9.23 10.00 4.10
C MET A 58 7.79 9.53 3.90
N LEU A 59 6.91 9.74 4.88
CA LEU A 59 5.50 9.39 4.79
C LEU A 59 4.83 10.09 3.60
N ILE A 60 5.01 11.42 3.50
CA ILE A 60 4.43 12.20 2.40
C ILE A 60 5.06 11.81 1.05
N GLY A 61 6.37 11.59 1.01
CA GLY A 61 7.08 11.20 -0.21
C GLY A 61 6.63 9.85 -0.77
N ILE A 62 6.48 8.83 0.08
CA ILE A 62 6.00 7.50 -0.31
C ILE A 62 4.55 7.56 -0.82
N ALA A 63 3.70 8.33 -0.15
CA ALA A 63 2.32 8.54 -0.58
C ALA A 63 2.27 9.19 -1.98
N ALA A 64 3.04 10.28 -2.17
CA ALA A 64 3.11 10.98 -3.45
C ALA A 64 3.64 10.08 -4.59
N TYR A 65 4.68 9.28 -4.33
CA TYR A 65 5.21 8.34 -5.31
C TYR A 65 4.18 7.30 -5.75
N THR A 66 3.45 6.72 -4.80
CA THR A 66 2.44 5.69 -5.09
C THR A 66 1.28 6.27 -5.91
N MET A 67 0.85 7.49 -5.57
CA MET A 67 -0.17 8.23 -6.35
C MET A 67 0.29 8.53 -7.77
N GLN A 68 1.54 8.99 -7.96
CA GLN A 68 2.09 9.27 -9.29
C GLN A 68 2.21 8.02 -10.16
N MET A 69 2.63 6.89 -9.57
CA MET A 69 2.64 5.61 -10.28
C MET A 69 1.23 5.22 -10.74
N HIS A 70 0.24 5.23 -9.83
CA HIS A 70 -1.15 4.93 -10.17
C HIS A 70 -1.68 5.86 -11.27
N ALA A 71 -1.48 7.17 -11.14
CA ALA A 71 -1.92 8.15 -12.13
C ALA A 71 -1.31 7.90 -13.51
N SER A 72 -0.03 7.50 -13.57
CA SER A 72 0.66 7.17 -14.82
C SER A 72 0.07 5.93 -15.50
N PHE A 73 -0.27 4.89 -14.72
CA PHE A 73 -0.97 3.71 -15.25
C PHE A 73 -2.38 4.08 -15.73
N ALA A 74 -3.15 4.82 -14.94
CA ALA A 74 -4.49 5.26 -15.33
C ALA A 74 -4.47 6.05 -16.64
N ALA A 75 -3.57 7.04 -16.77
CA ALA A 75 -3.43 7.84 -17.98
C ALA A 75 -3.04 7.03 -19.23
N THR A 76 -2.39 5.88 -19.04
CA THR A 76 -1.96 5.00 -20.14
C THR A 76 -3.07 4.06 -20.62
N PHE A 77 -3.91 3.58 -19.70
CA PHE A 77 -4.82 2.46 -19.95
C PHE A 77 -6.31 2.79 -19.82
N VAL A 78 -6.64 4.01 -19.39
CA VAL A 78 -8.03 4.43 -19.19
C VAL A 78 -8.35 5.62 -20.10
N ASP A 79 -9.51 5.55 -20.75
CA ASP A 79 -10.03 6.67 -21.54
C ASP A 79 -10.27 7.91 -20.66
N ALA A 80 -10.01 9.09 -21.23
CA ALA A 80 -10.05 10.35 -20.49
C ALA A 80 -11.46 10.68 -19.93
N ASP A 81 -12.52 10.14 -20.53
CA ASP A 81 -13.90 10.31 -20.06
C ASP A 81 -14.20 9.55 -18.76
N ARG A 82 -13.33 8.61 -18.37
CA ARG A 82 -13.42 7.87 -17.11
C ARG A 82 -12.49 8.41 -16.02
N ALA A 83 -11.82 9.53 -16.26
CA ALA A 83 -10.84 10.09 -15.32
C ALA A 83 -11.46 10.37 -13.94
N ASP A 84 -12.64 10.98 -13.88
CA ASP A 84 -13.34 11.30 -12.62
C ASP A 84 -13.74 10.03 -11.86
N ASP A 85 -14.21 8.99 -12.56
CA ASP A 85 -14.56 7.70 -11.97
C ASP A 85 -13.34 7.02 -11.35
N VAL A 86 -12.19 7.05 -12.05
CA VAL A 86 -10.93 6.48 -11.54
C VAL A 86 -10.43 7.24 -10.32
N VAL A 87 -10.53 8.57 -10.32
CA VAL A 87 -10.17 9.40 -9.16
C VAL A 87 -11.05 9.06 -7.95
N ALA A 88 -12.37 8.97 -8.14
CA ALA A 88 -13.30 8.62 -7.07
C ALA A 88 -13.04 7.21 -6.51
N GLN A 89 -12.78 6.23 -7.37
CA GLN A 89 -12.42 4.87 -6.94
C GLN A 89 -11.11 4.85 -6.15
N PHE A 90 -10.09 5.58 -6.60
CA PHE A 90 -8.82 5.69 -5.89
C PHE A 90 -9.00 6.30 -4.49
N GLN A 91 -9.77 7.39 -4.38
CA GLN A 91 -10.09 8.03 -3.09
C GLN A 91 -10.81 7.07 -2.14
N ALA A 92 -11.79 6.30 -2.64
CA ALA A 92 -12.50 5.32 -1.82
C ALA A 92 -11.57 4.23 -1.28
N VAL A 93 -10.63 3.74 -2.09
CA VAL A 93 -9.61 2.77 -1.64
C VAL A 93 -8.70 3.41 -0.59
N PHE A 94 -8.20 4.62 -0.86
CA PHE A 94 -7.35 5.35 0.08
C PHE A 94 -8.01 5.52 1.45
N ASP A 95 -9.25 6.03 1.48
CA ASP A 95 -9.99 6.28 2.72
C ASP A 95 -10.22 5.01 3.52
N ARG A 96 -10.58 3.92 2.84
CA ARG A 96 -10.77 2.61 3.47
C ARG A 96 -9.45 2.11 4.07
N THR A 97 -8.38 2.06 3.28
CA THR A 97 -7.07 1.56 3.71
C THR A 97 -6.51 2.40 4.87
N TYR A 98 -6.59 3.72 4.83
CA TYR A 98 -6.09 4.57 5.91
C TYR A 98 -6.90 4.38 7.20
N ARG A 99 -8.22 4.26 7.11
CA ARG A 99 -9.07 4.05 8.27
C ARG A 99 -8.83 2.67 8.90
N GLU A 100 -8.91 1.62 8.11
CA GLU A 100 -8.80 0.24 8.61
C GLU A 100 -7.39 -0.08 9.11
N HIS A 101 -6.35 0.33 8.38
CA HIS A 101 -4.99 -0.07 8.75
C HIS A 101 -4.29 0.92 9.64
N PHE A 102 -4.35 2.23 9.38
CA PHE A 102 -3.60 3.19 10.21
C PHE A 102 -4.37 3.54 11.47
N VAL A 103 -5.62 3.99 11.34
CA VAL A 103 -6.38 4.51 12.49
C VAL A 103 -6.68 3.40 13.49
N ASP A 104 -7.15 2.24 13.04
CA ASP A 104 -7.55 1.18 13.97
C ASP A 104 -6.33 0.45 14.57
N SER A 105 -5.26 0.19 13.81
CA SER A 105 -4.01 -0.33 14.39
C SER A 105 -3.38 0.64 15.40
N ALA A 106 -3.44 1.96 15.15
CA ALA A 106 -2.93 2.95 16.09
C ALA A 106 -3.74 2.96 17.40
N LYS A 107 -5.07 2.78 17.34
CA LYS A 107 -5.91 2.64 18.53
C LYS A 107 -5.59 1.37 19.30
N GLU A 108 -5.42 0.24 18.63
CA GLU A 108 -5.07 -1.03 19.29
C GLU A 108 -3.70 -0.96 19.98
N LEU A 109 -2.72 -0.26 19.39
CA LEU A 109 -1.41 -0.06 20.02
C LEU A 109 -1.45 0.87 21.24
N ALA A 110 -2.50 1.68 21.37
CA ALA A 110 -2.69 2.62 22.49
C ALA A 110 -3.57 2.07 23.63
N ALA A 111 -4.17 0.89 23.44
CA ALA A 111 -5.05 0.19 24.40
C ALA A 111 -4.26 -0.82 25.25
#